data_AF-A0A9N9RR55-F1
#
_entry.id   AF-A0A9N9RR55-F1
#
_cell.length_a   1.000
_cell.length_b   1.000
_cell.length_c   1.000
_cell.angle_alpha   90.00
_cell.angle_beta   90.00
_cell.angle_gamma   90.00
#
_symmetry.space_group_name_H-M   'P 1'
#
loop_
_entity.id
_entity.type
_entity.pdbx_description
1 polymer ?
#
loop_
_entity_poly.entity_id
_entity_poly.type
_entity_poly.pdbx_seq_one_letter_code
_entity_poly.pdbx_strand_id
1 'polypeptide(L)'
;MKFLIVTIVCCIGAVAARSIGNRDNDSHSAGLPYNEELVVASSINIRPKGRNEIIRQKRQFGGFGQSQSAANANAYNQQFGPNGFGASAANAGAQGFQSQGPLGGFGANSANAATQAFQAGPGGFGGSAGFSGSQNYQLPGNHNIGITYGQTYSNANGVPSQAGSNSINYT
;
A
#
# COMPACT_ATOMS: atom_id res chain seq x y z
N MET A 1 -12.71 35.69 27.16
CA MET A 1 -12.07 36.77 26.37
C MET A 1 -10.87 36.15 25.66
N LYS A 2 -11.02 35.88 24.36
CA LYS A 2 -10.40 36.62 23.24
C LYS A 2 -8.95 36.19 22.95
N PHE A 3 -8.82 35.40 21.86
CA PHE A 3 -7.80 35.40 20.79
C PHE A 3 -6.32 35.56 21.14
N LEU A 4 -5.48 34.59 20.73
CA LEU A 4 -4.25 34.88 19.96
C LEU A 4 -3.58 33.63 19.31
N ILE A 5 -3.59 33.57 17.96
CA ILE A 5 -2.50 33.18 17.02
C ILE A 5 -2.00 31.70 17.09
N VAL A 6 -2.19 30.78 16.12
CA VAL A 6 -2.07 30.79 14.63
C VAL A 6 -0.73 31.31 14.11
N THR A 7 0.35 30.52 14.29
CA THR A 7 1.51 30.48 13.36
C THR A 7 2.45 29.32 13.70
N ILE A 8 2.28 28.16 13.05
CA ILE A 8 3.40 27.25 12.72
C ILE A 8 3.17 26.76 11.29
N VAL A 9 3.43 27.67 10.36
CA VAL A 9 3.50 27.43 8.92
C VAL A 9 4.94 27.70 8.50
N CYS A 10 5.48 26.72 7.79
CA CYS A 10 6.61 26.79 6.86
C CYS A 10 8.04 26.90 7.45
N CYS A 11 8.93 26.14 6.80
CA CYS A 11 10.38 26.37 6.66
C CYS A 11 11.34 25.56 7.55
N ILE A 12 11.55 24.27 7.26
CA ILE A 12 12.89 23.62 7.21
C ILE A 12 12.73 22.40 6.25
N GLY A 13 13.49 22.19 5.17
CA GLY A 13 14.64 22.88 4.62
C GLY A 13 14.91 22.38 3.20
N ALA A 14 15.54 23.25 2.42
CA ALA A 14 15.89 23.09 1.02
C ALA A 14 16.72 21.83 0.73
N VAL A 15 16.31 21.03 -0.26
CA VAL A 15 17.23 20.16 -0.99
C VAL A 15 17.77 20.97 -2.17
N ALA A 16 19.07 21.22 -2.09
CA ALA A 16 19.84 22.04 -3.00
C ALA A 16 19.76 21.56 -4.46
N ALA A 17 19.41 22.48 -5.34
CA ALA A 17 19.74 22.39 -6.76
C ALA A 17 21.27 22.46 -6.91
N ARG A 18 21.90 21.38 -7.39
CA ARG A 18 23.25 21.42 -7.94
C ARG A 18 23.15 21.62 -9.46
N SER A 19 23.48 22.83 -9.88
CA SER A 19 23.78 23.17 -11.27
C SER A 19 25.07 22.45 -11.71
N ILE A 20 24.97 21.52 -12.66
CA ILE A 20 26.12 21.02 -13.40
C ILE A 20 26.23 21.85 -14.67
N GLY A 21 27.43 22.40 -14.87
CA GLY A 21 27.72 23.47 -15.82
C GLY A 21 27.68 23.09 -17.29
N ASN A 22 27.52 24.17 -18.06
CA ASN A 22 27.89 24.46 -19.43
C ASN A 22 28.62 23.36 -20.23
N ARG A 23 27.95 22.91 -21.30
CA ARG A 23 28.61 22.55 -22.56
C ARG A 23 27.89 23.31 -23.67
N ASP A 24 28.51 24.39 -24.11
CA ASP A 24 28.18 25.06 -25.36
C ASP A 24 28.49 24.08 -26.50
N ASN A 25 27.47 23.64 -27.23
CA ASN A 25 27.64 23.00 -28.53
C ASN A 25 26.96 23.91 -29.54
N ASP A 26 27.78 24.76 -30.17
CA ASP A 26 27.45 25.39 -31.44
C ASP A 26 27.04 24.30 -32.44
N SER A 27 25.78 24.30 -32.85
CA SER A 27 25.34 23.54 -34.00
C SER A 27 24.34 24.37 -34.80
N HIS A 28 24.72 24.57 -36.06
CA HIS A 28 24.05 25.35 -37.09
C HIS A 28 22.52 25.18 -37.09
N SER A 29 21.81 26.30 -36.94
CA SER A 29 20.38 26.43 -37.25
C SER A 29 20.16 26.38 -38.76
N ALA A 30 19.97 25.17 -39.31
CA ALA A 30 19.21 25.00 -40.54
C ALA A 30 17.72 24.98 -40.17
N GLY A 31 17.01 26.03 -40.56
CA GLY A 31 15.59 26.20 -40.25
C GLY A 31 14.75 25.06 -40.83
N LEU A 32 13.87 24.51 -40.00
CA LEU A 32 12.78 23.64 -40.43
C LEU A 32 11.44 24.33 -40.09
N PRO A 33 10.46 24.27 -41.00
CA PRO A 33 9.19 24.99 -40.85
C PRO A 33 8.40 24.47 -39.64
N TYR A 34 7.91 25.42 -38.86
CA TYR A 34 7.04 25.20 -37.72
C TYR A 34 5.65 24.75 -38.18
N ASN A 35 5.31 23.45 -38.04
CA ASN A 35 3.95 22.91 -37.81
C ASN A 35 3.74 21.43 -38.19
N GLU A 36 4.71 20.54 -38.01
CA GLU A 36 4.45 19.10 -38.09
C GLU A 36 4.61 18.46 -36.70
N GLU A 37 3.49 17.96 -36.16
CA GLU A 37 3.47 17.16 -34.95
C GLU A 37 4.36 15.93 -35.15
N LEU A 38 5.46 15.88 -34.41
CA LEU A 38 6.34 14.72 -34.38
C LEU A 38 5.63 13.60 -33.58
N VAL A 39 4.71 12.89 -34.25
CA VAL A 39 4.06 11.71 -33.69
C VAL A 39 5.09 10.59 -33.62
N VAL A 40 5.74 10.46 -32.47
CA VAL A 40 6.67 9.36 -32.21
C VAL A 40 5.85 8.09 -31.97
N ALA A 41 5.68 7.29 -33.02
CA ALA A 41 5.14 5.95 -32.90
C ALA A 41 6.18 5.04 -32.21
N SER A 42 6.26 5.09 -30.87
CA SER A 42 7.10 4.18 -30.10
C SER A 42 6.44 2.80 -30.03
N SER A 43 6.93 1.84 -30.81
CA SER A 43 6.61 0.43 -30.60
C SER A 43 7.63 -0.19 -29.66
N ILE A 44 7.18 -0.67 -28.50
CA ILE A 44 8.03 -1.43 -27.59
C ILE A 44 8.17 -2.86 -28.13
N ASN A 45 9.32 -3.15 -28.76
CA ASN A 45 9.61 -4.51 -29.20
C ASN A 45 10.18 -5.33 -28.04
N ILE A 46 9.28 -5.88 -27.22
CA ILE A 46 9.69 -6.87 -26.21
C ILE A 46 9.97 -8.17 -26.95
N ARG A 47 11.24 -8.42 -27.29
CA ARG A 47 11.66 -9.78 -27.65
C ARG A 47 11.50 -10.64 -26.39
N PRO A 48 10.59 -11.64 -26.37
CA PRO A 48 10.61 -12.61 -25.30
C PRO A 48 11.96 -13.31 -25.37
N LYS A 49 12.84 -13.01 -24.41
CA LYS A 49 14.07 -13.78 -24.22
C LYS A 49 13.62 -15.24 -24.14
N GLY A 50 14.19 -16.07 -25.02
CA GLY A 50 13.78 -17.46 -25.21
C GLY A 50 13.52 -18.13 -23.87
N ARG A 51 12.45 -18.93 -23.84
CA ARG A 51 11.91 -19.66 -22.68
C ARG A 51 12.98 -20.51 -21.98
N ASN A 52 13.88 -19.88 -21.24
CA ASN A 52 14.23 -20.37 -19.93
C ASN A 52 13.12 -19.84 -19.04
N GLU A 53 11.98 -20.50 -19.20
CA GLU A 53 10.90 -20.50 -18.25
C GLU A 53 11.56 -20.49 -16.88
N ILE A 54 11.46 -19.37 -16.16
CA ILE A 54 11.76 -19.37 -14.73
C ILE A 54 10.61 -20.19 -14.14
N ILE A 55 10.67 -21.51 -14.35
CA ILE A 55 9.82 -22.46 -13.67
C ILE A 55 10.19 -22.24 -12.22
N ARG A 56 9.30 -21.61 -11.46
CA ARG A 56 9.37 -21.65 -10.00
C ARG A 56 9.22 -23.12 -9.63
N GLN A 57 10.33 -23.86 -9.66
CA GLN A 57 10.34 -25.25 -9.24
C GLN A 57 10.05 -25.25 -7.74
N LYS A 58 8.82 -25.64 -7.40
CA LYS A 58 8.48 -26.01 -6.03
C LYS A 58 9.50 -27.06 -5.60
N ARG A 59 10.36 -26.73 -4.63
CA ARG A 59 11.32 -27.68 -4.05
C ARG A 59 10.55 -28.66 -3.17
N GLN A 60 9.79 -29.55 -3.80
CA GLN A 60 9.08 -30.64 -3.14
C GLN A 60 9.96 -31.88 -3.25
N PHE A 61 10.80 -32.13 -2.23
CA PHE A 61 11.59 -33.35 -2.13
C PHE A 61 10.81 -34.36 -1.28
N GLY A 62 10.53 -35.55 -1.83
CA GLY A 62 10.14 -36.73 -1.02
C GLY A 62 8.91 -36.56 -0.10
N GLY A 63 7.87 -35.85 -0.53
CA GLY A 63 6.66 -35.64 0.29
C GLY A 63 6.76 -34.47 1.29
N PHE A 64 7.90 -33.76 1.33
CA PHE A 64 8.05 -32.50 2.04
C PHE A 64 7.72 -31.34 1.10
N GLY A 65 6.74 -30.51 1.48
CA GLY A 65 6.31 -29.36 0.70
C GLY A 65 6.32 -28.11 1.55
N GLN A 66 7.13 -27.11 1.19
CA GLN A 66 7.08 -25.78 1.76
C GLN A 66 6.54 -24.79 0.71
N SER A 67 5.56 -23.99 1.10
CA SER A 67 5.04 -22.90 0.29
C SER A 67 4.93 -21.65 1.13
N GLN A 68 5.30 -20.51 0.56
CA GLN A 68 5.11 -19.20 1.15
C GLN A 68 4.36 -18.32 0.16
N SER A 69 3.50 -17.44 0.68
CA SER A 69 2.80 -16.42 -0.08
C SER A 69 2.84 -15.10 0.67
N ALA A 70 2.86 -14.00 -0.07
CA ALA A 70 2.71 -12.65 0.45
C ALA A 70 1.89 -11.82 -0.56
N ALA A 71 1.00 -10.99 -0.04
CA ALA A 71 0.14 -10.09 -0.80
C ALA A 71 0.09 -8.74 -0.07
N ASN A 72 0.08 -7.66 -0.83
CA ASN A 72 -0.07 -6.30 -0.32
C ASN A 72 -0.95 -5.51 -1.29
N ALA A 73 -1.91 -4.76 -0.75
CA ALA A 73 -2.82 -3.92 -1.50
C ALA A 73 -2.85 -2.53 -0.84
N ASN A 74 -2.62 -1.49 -1.65
CA ASN A 74 -2.76 -0.11 -1.24
C ASN A 74 -3.85 0.54 -2.06
N ALA A 75 -4.72 1.31 -1.41
CA ALA A 75 -5.74 2.09 -2.06
C ALA A 75 -5.68 3.53 -1.54
N TYR A 76 -5.77 4.48 -2.46
CA TYR A 76 -5.84 5.89 -2.15
C TYR A 76 -7.00 6.48 -2.93
N ASN A 77 -7.79 7.32 -2.28
CA ASN A 77 -8.88 8.03 -2.91
C ASN A 77 -8.86 9.49 -2.45
N GLN A 78 -9.14 10.38 -3.38
CA GLN A 78 -9.34 11.80 -3.11
C GLN A 78 -10.65 12.19 -3.77
N GLN A 79 -11.47 12.95 -3.07
CA GLN A 79 -12.71 13.48 -3.58
C GLN A 79 -12.77 14.99 -3.37
N PHE A 80 -13.33 15.68 -4.35
CA PHE A 80 -13.62 17.11 -4.31
C PHE A 80 -14.95 17.34 -5.02
N GLY A 81 -15.85 18.12 -4.41
CA GLY A 81 -17.12 18.46 -5.02
C GLY A 81 -17.97 19.39 -4.16
N PRO A 82 -19.24 19.63 -4.56
CA PRO A 82 -20.17 20.50 -3.83
C PRO A 82 -20.40 20.09 -2.37
N ASN A 83 -20.18 18.81 -2.05
CA ASN A 83 -20.31 18.24 -0.71
C ASN A 83 -19.00 18.30 0.11
N GLY A 84 -17.99 19.01 -0.39
CA GLY A 84 -16.70 19.21 0.27
C GLY A 84 -15.54 18.45 -0.39
N PHE A 85 -14.46 18.30 0.36
CA PHE A 85 -13.26 17.58 -0.05
C PHE A 85 -12.86 16.54 1.00
N GLY A 86 -12.19 15.48 0.57
CA GLY A 86 -11.70 14.46 1.48
C GLY A 86 -10.69 13.56 0.81
N ALA A 87 -9.96 12.82 1.63
CA ALA A 87 -9.08 11.79 1.16
C ALA A 87 -9.12 10.59 2.10
N SER A 88 -8.88 9.42 1.54
CA SER A 88 -8.73 8.18 2.28
C SER A 88 -7.54 7.39 1.75
N ALA A 89 -6.85 6.72 2.66
CA ALA A 89 -5.82 5.74 2.36
C ALA A 89 -6.14 4.44 3.08
N ALA A 90 -5.90 3.33 2.41
CA ALA A 90 -5.99 2.00 2.98
C ALA A 90 -4.76 1.19 2.56
N ASN A 91 -4.21 0.41 3.49
CA ASN A 91 -3.21 -0.61 3.22
C ASN A 91 -3.74 -1.93 3.77
N ALA A 92 -3.63 -3.01 3.01
CA ALA A 92 -3.84 -4.36 3.49
C ALA A 92 -2.65 -5.24 3.10
N GLY A 93 -2.26 -6.11 4.02
CA GLY A 93 -1.19 -7.08 3.84
C GLY A 93 -1.66 -8.47 4.24
N ALA A 94 -1.16 -9.48 3.57
CA ALA A 94 -1.28 -10.86 4.01
C ALA A 94 0.01 -11.60 3.70
N GLN A 95 0.43 -12.48 4.59
CA GLN A 95 1.54 -13.38 4.38
C GLN A 95 1.26 -14.71 5.05
N GLY A 96 1.84 -15.77 4.53
CA GLY A 96 1.78 -17.04 5.20
C GLY A 96 2.72 -18.04 4.60
N PHE A 97 3.03 -19.06 5.38
CA PHE A 97 3.73 -20.23 4.92
C PHE A 97 3.03 -21.49 5.43
N GLN A 98 3.25 -22.57 4.70
CA GLN A 98 2.80 -23.89 5.07
C GLN A 98 3.90 -24.88 4.76
N SER A 99 4.16 -25.78 5.70
CA SER A 99 5.09 -26.89 5.59
C SER A 99 4.33 -28.17 5.83
N GLN A 100 4.32 -29.07 4.84
CA GLN A 100 3.77 -30.41 4.95
C GLN A 100 4.92 -31.42 5.00
N GLY A 101 4.83 -32.38 5.92
CA GLY A 101 5.73 -33.52 6.01
C GLY A 101 5.00 -34.78 6.48
N PRO A 102 5.70 -35.94 6.51
CA PRO A 102 5.13 -37.24 6.86
C PRO A 102 4.53 -37.31 8.27
N LEU A 103 4.94 -36.43 9.18
CA LEU A 103 4.46 -36.37 10.58
C LEU A 103 3.38 -35.30 10.81
N GLY A 104 2.86 -34.69 9.73
CA GLY A 104 1.83 -33.66 9.79
C GLY A 104 2.26 -32.33 9.13
N GLY A 105 1.31 -31.41 9.06
CA GLY A 105 1.54 -30.05 8.56
C GLY A 105 1.72 -29.04 9.68
N PHE A 106 2.60 -28.07 9.48
CA PHE A 106 2.66 -26.85 10.28
C PHE A 106 2.59 -25.63 9.35
N GLY A 107 1.88 -24.60 9.74
CA GLY A 107 1.75 -23.39 8.95
C GLY A 107 1.41 -22.19 9.81
N ALA A 108 1.69 -21.01 9.28
CA ALA A 108 1.23 -19.77 9.86
C ALA A 108 0.81 -18.81 8.76
N ASN A 109 -0.26 -18.08 8.98
CA ASN A 109 -0.60 -16.93 8.16
C ASN A 109 -0.91 -15.73 9.06
N SER A 110 -0.77 -14.54 8.48
CA SER A 110 -1.18 -13.29 9.10
C SER A 110 -1.75 -12.38 8.03
N ALA A 111 -2.85 -11.72 8.32
CA ALA A 111 -3.41 -10.66 7.50
C ALA A 111 -3.59 -9.39 8.33
N ASN A 112 -3.41 -8.22 7.74
CA ASN A 112 -3.62 -6.94 8.36
C ASN A 112 -4.27 -5.97 7.38
N ALA A 113 -5.04 -5.03 7.90
CA ALA A 113 -5.58 -3.90 7.15
C ALA A 113 -5.53 -2.65 8.01
N ALA A 114 -5.13 -1.53 7.44
CA ALA A 114 -5.13 -0.22 8.06
C ALA A 114 -5.81 0.79 7.12
N THR A 115 -6.63 1.66 7.67
CA THR A 115 -7.35 2.70 6.95
C THR A 115 -7.23 4.03 7.69
N GLN A 116 -7.20 5.11 6.93
CA GLN A 116 -7.29 6.47 7.44
C GLN A 116 -8.07 7.30 6.42
N ALA A 117 -8.98 8.15 6.87
CA ALA A 117 -9.77 9.00 6.03
C ALA A 117 -10.09 10.30 6.75
N PHE A 118 -10.21 11.38 5.98
CA PHE A 118 -10.77 12.64 6.44
C PHE A 118 -11.69 13.21 5.37
N GLN A 119 -12.64 14.02 5.83
CA GLN A 119 -13.53 14.79 4.97
C GLN A 119 -13.84 16.13 5.62
N ALA A 120 -13.91 17.17 4.81
CA ALA A 120 -14.32 18.51 5.20
C ALA A 120 -15.39 19.01 4.22
N GLY A 121 -16.51 19.50 4.72
CA GLY A 121 -17.60 20.01 3.89
C GLY A 121 -18.62 20.83 4.67
N PRO A 122 -19.80 21.10 4.10
CA PRO A 122 -20.86 21.88 4.76
C PRO A 122 -21.34 21.32 6.10
N GLY A 123 -21.13 20.01 6.35
CA GLY A 123 -21.39 19.33 7.62
C GLY A 123 -20.25 19.40 8.65
N GLY A 124 -19.15 20.08 8.33
CA GLY A 124 -17.97 20.21 9.20
C GLY A 124 -16.81 19.31 8.78
N PHE A 125 -15.85 19.14 9.71
CA PHE A 125 -14.71 18.25 9.55
C PHE A 125 -14.98 16.91 10.25
N GLY A 126 -14.70 15.82 9.54
CA GLY A 126 -14.78 14.47 10.07
C GLY A 126 -13.58 13.65 9.63
N GLY A 127 -13.31 12.58 10.36
CA GLY A 127 -12.23 11.67 10.02
C GLY A 127 -12.38 10.33 10.71
N SER A 128 -11.80 9.31 10.12
CA SER A 128 -11.81 7.96 10.66
C SER A 128 -10.46 7.30 10.41
N ALA A 129 -10.06 6.46 11.34
CA ALA A 129 -8.90 5.60 11.16
C ALA A 129 -9.21 4.24 11.77
N GLY A 130 -8.62 3.19 11.24
CA GLY A 130 -8.78 1.87 11.81
C GLY A 130 -7.65 0.97 11.40
N PHE A 131 -7.35 0.00 12.24
CA PHE A 131 -6.48 -1.09 11.89
C PHE A 131 -7.09 -2.40 12.38
N SER A 132 -6.81 -3.48 11.67
CA SER A 132 -7.23 -4.82 12.05
C SER A 132 -6.20 -5.82 11.55
N GLY A 133 -6.23 -7.00 12.12
CA GLY A 133 -5.43 -8.10 11.66
C GLY A 133 -5.85 -9.43 12.26
N SER A 134 -5.29 -10.47 11.69
CA SER A 134 -5.43 -11.83 12.17
C SER A 134 -4.12 -12.58 12.01
N GLN A 135 -3.90 -13.56 12.87
CA GLN A 135 -2.82 -14.53 12.79
C GLN A 135 -3.43 -15.91 12.99
N ASN A 136 -3.19 -16.84 12.08
CA ASN A 136 -3.61 -18.22 12.25
C ASN A 136 -2.41 -19.16 12.19
N TYR A 137 -2.23 -19.96 13.23
CA TYR A 137 -1.20 -20.99 13.31
C TYR A 137 -1.87 -22.35 13.20
N GLN A 138 -1.42 -23.15 12.23
CA GLN A 138 -1.77 -24.55 12.09
C GLN A 138 -0.63 -25.36 12.69
N LEU A 139 -0.90 -26.08 13.76
CA LEU A 139 0.05 -26.92 14.47
C LEU A 139 -0.14 -28.40 14.07
N PRO A 140 0.89 -29.23 14.23
CA PRO A 140 0.75 -30.68 14.09
C PRO A 140 -0.37 -31.22 15.00
N GLY A 141 -1.06 -32.28 14.57
CA GLY A 141 -2.16 -32.87 15.33
C GLY A 141 -3.51 -32.18 15.16
N ASN A 142 -3.69 -31.42 14.06
CA ASN A 142 -4.92 -30.68 13.73
C ASN A 142 -5.28 -29.54 14.71
N HIS A 143 -4.31 -29.08 15.51
CA HIS A 143 -4.52 -27.94 16.39
C HIS A 143 -4.39 -26.63 15.62
N ASN A 144 -5.29 -25.68 15.89
CA ASN A 144 -5.26 -24.35 15.30
C ASN A 144 -5.34 -23.27 16.39
N ILE A 145 -4.50 -22.25 16.25
CA ILE A 145 -4.55 -21.03 17.07
C ILE A 145 -4.91 -19.88 16.14
N GLY A 146 -6.08 -19.29 16.35
CA GLY A 146 -6.53 -18.10 15.65
C GLY A 146 -6.51 -16.89 16.57
N ILE A 147 -5.84 -15.82 16.16
CA ILE A 147 -5.84 -14.51 16.83
C ILE A 147 -6.47 -13.53 15.86
N THR A 148 -7.45 -12.76 16.30
CA THR A 148 -8.02 -11.65 15.52
C THR A 148 -8.07 -10.41 16.41
N TYR A 149 -7.71 -9.26 15.86
CA TYR A 149 -7.71 -7.99 16.56
C TYR A 149 -8.11 -6.86 15.61
N GLY A 150 -8.68 -5.81 16.17
CA GLY A 150 -8.97 -4.60 15.41
C GLY A 150 -9.41 -3.47 16.30
N GLN A 151 -9.14 -2.26 15.82
CA GLN A 151 -9.49 -1.00 16.46
C GLN A 151 -9.91 -0.02 15.38
N THR A 152 -10.89 0.80 15.70
CA THR A 152 -11.43 1.83 14.82
C THR A 152 -11.72 3.08 15.64
N TYR A 153 -11.49 4.21 15.00
CA TYR A 153 -11.84 5.53 15.45
C TYR A 153 -12.62 6.21 14.33
N SER A 154 -13.67 6.92 14.70
CA SER A 154 -14.37 7.82 13.80
C SER A 154 -14.77 9.09 14.55
N ASN A 155 -14.75 10.20 13.87
CA ASN A 155 -15.29 11.47 14.33
C ASN A 155 -16.17 11.99 13.21
N ALA A 156 -17.47 11.88 13.42
CA ALA A 156 -18.48 12.43 12.52
C ALA A 156 -19.12 13.62 13.23
N ASN A 157 -19.01 14.81 12.62
CA ASN A 157 -19.65 16.05 13.10
C ASN A 157 -19.31 16.38 14.57
N GLY A 158 -18.07 16.12 15.00
CA GLY A 158 -17.60 16.44 16.36
C GLY A 158 -17.94 15.40 17.42
N VAL A 159 -18.59 14.29 17.05
CA VAL A 159 -18.86 13.18 17.97
C VAL A 159 -17.83 12.06 17.73
N PRO A 160 -16.83 11.91 18.61
CA PRO A 160 -15.87 10.82 18.50
C PRO A 160 -16.52 9.50 18.93
N SER A 161 -16.21 8.44 18.19
CA SER A 161 -16.57 7.06 18.50
C SER A 161 -15.36 6.16 18.30
N GLN A 162 -15.16 5.23 19.22
CA GLN A 162 -14.12 4.22 19.16
C GLN A 162 -14.74 2.85 19.36
N ALA A 163 -14.28 1.89 18.56
CA ALA A 163 -14.68 0.50 18.70
C ALA A 163 -13.48 -0.41 18.45
N GLY A 164 -13.38 -1.45 19.27
CA GLY A 164 -12.29 -2.41 19.21
C GLY A 164 -12.77 -3.81 19.54
N SER A 165 -12.08 -4.80 19.01
CA SER A 165 -12.39 -6.21 19.27
C SER A 165 -11.13 -7.04 19.16
N ASN A 166 -10.93 -7.94 20.11
CA ASN A 166 -9.84 -8.90 20.11
C ASN A 166 -10.42 -10.27 20.47
N SER A 167 -9.98 -11.32 19.80
CA SER A 167 -10.39 -12.69 20.08
C SER A 167 -9.24 -13.66 19.86
N ILE A 168 -9.18 -14.68 20.71
CA ILE A 168 -8.28 -15.83 20.56
C ILE A 168 -9.16 -17.07 20.51
N ASN A 169 -8.92 -17.93 19.52
CA ASN A 169 -9.58 -19.21 19.38
C ASN A 169 -8.55 -20.34 19.33
N TYR A 170 -8.88 -21.46 19.96
CA TYR A 170 -8.09 -22.68 19.97
C TYR A 170 -9.00 -23.87 19.65
N THR A 171 -8.62 -24.67 18.66
CA THR A 171 -9.33 -25.91 18.27
C THR A 171 -8.32 -27.03 18.07
#